data_AF-A0A527YNZ7-F1
#
_entry.id   AF-A0A527YNZ7-F1
#
_cell.length_a   1.000
_cell.length_b   1.000
_cell.length_c   1.000
_cell.angle_alpha   90.00
_cell.angle_beta   90.00
_cell.angle_gamma   90.00
#
_symmetry.space_group_name_H-M   'P 1'
#
loop_
_entity.id
_entity.type
_entity.pdbx_description
1 polymer ?
#
loop_
_entity_poly.entity_id
_entity_poly.type
_entity_poly.pdbx_seq_one_letter_code
_entity_poly.pdbx_strand_id
1 'polypeptide(L)' 'NHYLTEMSKIALDHGATIDKYVGDAILMFFGDPETRGVKEDALACVEMALAMQKRMSELAEIWRDIGIET' A
#
# COMPACT_ATOMS: atom_id res chain seq x y z
N ASN A 1 11.88 -7.63 1.66
CA ASN A 1 11.97 -6.19 1.34
C ASN A 1 10.98 -5.48 2.25
N HIS A 2 11.47 -4.71 3.23
CA HIS A 2 10.63 -4.11 4.30
C HIS A 2 9.52 -3.23 3.74
N TYR A 3 9.85 -2.38 2.77
CA TYR A 3 8.89 -1.51 2.08
C TYR A 3 7.73 -2.30 1.45
N LEU A 4 8.03 -3.26 0.57
CA LEU A 4 6.99 -4.02 -0.13
C LEU A 4 6.09 -4.80 0.85
N THR A 5 6.67 -5.36 1.90
CA THR A 5 5.90 -6.07 2.93
C THR A 5 4.90 -5.15 3.63
N GLU A 6 5.31 -3.94 4.00
CA GLU A 6 4.44 -2.99 4.70
C GLU A 6 3.35 -2.41 3.79
N MET A 7 3.69 -2.09 2.55
CA MET A 7 2.68 -1.64 1.57
C MET A 7 1.66 -2.75 1.27
N SER A 8 2.10 -4.00 1.12
CA SER A 8 1.19 -5.13 0.84
C SER A 8 0.24 -5.42 2.00
N LYS A 9 0.64 -5.20 3.26
CA LYS A 9 -0.28 -5.31 4.41
C LYS A 9 -1.39 -4.26 4.32
N ILE A 10 -1.02 -3.00 4.07
CA ILE A 10 -2.00 -1.91 3.93
C ILE A 10 -2.96 -2.17 2.78
N ALA A 11 -2.45 -2.67 1.64
CA ALA A 11 -3.29 -3.04 0.50
C ALA A 11 -4.37 -4.07 0.90
N LEU A 12 -3.99 -5.13 1.60
CA LEU A 12 -4.93 -6.15 2.08
C LEU A 12 -5.92 -5.61 3.10
N ASP A 13 -5.48 -4.77 4.03
CA ASP A 13 -6.34 -4.16 5.06
C ASP A 13 -7.45 -3.26 4.46
N HIS A 14 -7.19 -2.66 3.29
CA HIS A 14 -8.17 -1.86 2.56
C HIS A 14 -8.99 -2.67 1.54
N GLY A 15 -8.72 -3.96 1.35
CA GLY A 15 -9.44 -4.82 0.41
C GLY A 15 -8.95 -4.71 -1.04
N ALA A 16 -7.71 -4.28 -1.26
CA ALA A 16 -7.08 -4.32 -2.57
C ALA A 16 -6.61 -5.73 -2.90
N THR A 17 -6.73 -6.11 -4.17
CA THR A 17 -6.12 -7.33 -4.70
C THR A 17 -4.79 -7.00 -5.35
N ILE A 18 -3.71 -7.59 -4.85
CA ILE A 18 -2.37 -7.40 -5.42
C ILE A 18 -2.22 -8.29 -6.65
N ASP A 19 -1.96 -7.66 -7.80
CA ASP A 19 -1.71 -8.35 -9.07
C ASP A 19 -0.25 -8.80 -9.17
N LYS A 20 0.68 -7.85 -9.05
CA LYS A 20 2.12 -8.11 -9.18
C LYS A 20 2.98 -6.98 -8.63
N TYR A 21 4.25 -7.33 -8.43
CA TYR A 21 5.33 -6.40 -8.12
C TYR A 21 6.15 -6.11 -9.38
N VAL A 22 6.45 -4.83 -9.62
CA VAL A 22 7.24 -4.37 -10.77
C VAL A 22 8.37 -3.49 -10.24
N GLY A 23 9.50 -4.11 -9.89
CA GLY A 23 10.59 -3.41 -9.20
C GLY A 23 10.16 -2.99 -7.78
N ASP A 24 10.11 -1.69 -7.54
CA ASP A 24 9.57 -1.07 -6.33
C ASP A 24 8.08 -0.67 -6.46
N ALA A 25 7.48 -0.82 -7.64
CA ALA A 25 6.05 -0.59 -7.82
C ALA A 25 5.23 -1.82 -7.42
N ILE A 26 4.04 -1.57 -6.88
CA ILE A 26 3.02 -2.58 -6.60
C ILE A 26 1.80 -2.25 -7.45
N LEU A 27 1.40 -3.18 -8.31
CA LEU A 27 0.15 -3.09 -9.05
C LEU A 27 -0.93 -3.83 -8.29
N MET A 28 -2.04 -3.15 -8.02
CA MET A 28 -3.19 -3.69 -7.33
C MET A 28 -4.48 -3.08 -7.87
N PHE A 29 -5.60 -3.75 -7.66
CA PHE A 29 -6.90 -3.34 -8.13
C PHE A 29 -7.96 -3.49 -7.03
N PHE A 30 -9.04 -2.72 -7.20
CA PHE A 30 -10.25 -2.80 -6.39
C PHE A 30 -11.42 -3.18 -7.29
N GLY A 31 -12.34 -3.96 -6.76
CA GLY A 31 -13.52 -4.43 -7.50
C GLY A 31 -13.37 -5.81 -8.17
N ASP A 32 -12.27 -6.51 -7.93
CA ASP A 32 -12.02 -7.89 -8.37
C ASP A 32 -11.17 -8.62 -7.31
N PRO A 33 -11.50 -9.85 -6.87
CA PRO A 33 -12.72 -10.61 -7.20
C PRO A 33 -13.98 -10.10 -6.50
N GLU A 34 -13.84 -9.23 -5.50
CA GLU A 34 -14.94 -8.68 -4.72
C GLU A 34 -15.03 -7.17 -4.91
N THR A 35 -16.26 -6.65 -4.92
CA THR A 35 -16.57 -5.21 -5.08
C THR A 35 -17.62 -4.79 -4.06
N ARG A 36 -17.52 -3.57 -3.55
CA ARG A 36 -18.57 -2.92 -2.76
C ARG A 36 -19.34 -1.87 -3.56
N GLY A 37 -19.06 -1.74 -4.86
CA GLY A 37 -19.56 -0.69 -5.73
C GLY A 37 -18.46 0.30 -6.11
N VAL A 38 -18.60 0.92 -7.29
CA VAL A 38 -17.59 1.81 -7.88
C VAL A 38 -17.17 2.93 -6.93
N LYS A 39 -18.12 3.50 -6.19
CA LYS A 39 -17.86 4.61 -5.27
C LYS A 39 -17.05 4.15 -4.06
N GLU A 40 -17.45 3.05 -3.45
CA GLU A 40 -16.83 2.47 -2.26
C GLU A 40 -15.44 1.92 -2.55
N ASP A 41 -15.26 1.29 -3.72
CA ASP A 41 -13.96 0.80 -4.20
C ASP A 41 -12.99 1.97 -4.49
N ALA A 42 -13.49 3.04 -5.12
CA ALA A 42 -12.69 4.25 -5.34
C ALA A 42 -12.29 4.93 -4.03
N LEU A 43 -13.21 5.01 -3.05
CA LEU A 43 -12.90 5.57 -1.73
C LEU A 43 -11.84 4.74 -1.01
N ALA A 44 -11.99 3.41 -0.98
CA ALA A 44 -11.04 2.51 -0.35
C ALA A 44 -9.63 2.61 -0.98
N CYS A 45 -9.56 2.76 -2.30
CA CYS A 45 -8.32 2.98 -3.02
C CYS A 45 -7.59 4.25 -2.58
N VAL A 46 -8.32 5.37 -2.45
CA VAL A 46 -7.72 6.64 -1.98
C VAL A 46 -7.33 6.56 -0.51
N GLU A 47 -8.16 5.96 0.35
CA GLU A 47 -7.84 5.75 1.76
C GLU A 47 -6.58 4.89 1.94
N MET A 48 -6.45 3.82 1.15
CA MET A 48 -5.26 2.97 1.11
C MET A 48 -4.02 3.77 0.70
N ALA A 49 -4.11 4.59 -0.33
CA ALA A 49 -3.00 5.42 -0.78
C ALA A 49 -2.53 6.41 0.30
N LEU A 50 -3.46 7.01 1.05
CA LEU A 50 -3.15 7.88 2.18
C LEU A 50 -2.48 7.11 3.32
N ALA A 51 -2.96 5.90 3.64
CA ALA A 51 -2.34 5.04 4.64
C ALA A 51 -0.91 4.62 4.26
N MET A 52 -0.69 4.28 2.99
CA MET A 52 0.65 3.98 2.45
C MET A 52 1.59 5.18 2.57
N GLN A 53 1.14 6.39 2.22
CA GLN A 53 1.94 7.61 2.37
C GLN A 53 2.35 7.87 3.81
N LYS A 54 1.41 7.73 4.76
CA LYS A 54 1.71 7.85 6.19
C LYS A 54 2.75 6.81 6.62
N ARG A 55 2.56 5.55 6.24
CA ARG A 55 3.48 4.47 6.60
C ARG A 55 4.87 4.70 6.03
N MET A 56 4.98 5.27 4.82
CA MET A 56 6.26 5.62 4.23
C MET A 56 7.04 6.65 5.03
N SER A 57 6.37 7.66 5.58
CA SER A 57 7.03 8.62 6.48
C SER A 57 7.58 7.94 7.73
N GLU A 58 6.82 7.03 8.34
CA GLU A 58 7.27 6.26 9.51
C GLU A 58 8.45 5.32 9.16
N LEU A 59 8.42 4.69 7.98
CA LEU A 59 9.51 3.83 7.52
C LEU A 59 10.79 4.62 7.26
N ALA A 60 10.68 5.84 6.72
CA ALA A 60 11.84 6.71 6.53
C ALA A 60 12.50 7.09 7.86
N GLU A 61 11.71 7.33 8.92
CA GLU A 61 12.25 7.55 10.27
C GLU A 61 12.96 6.29 10.80
N ILE A 62 12.33 5.11 10.68
CA ILE A 62 12.93 3.83 11.09
C ILE A 62 14.25 3.58 10.37
N TRP A 63 14.30 3.81 9.05
CA TRP A 63 15.51 3.61 8.26
C TRP A 63 16.62 4.57 8.66
N ARG A 64 16.28 5.84 8.92
CA ARG A 64 17.23 6.82 9.44
C ARG A 64 17.82 6.40 10.78
N ASP A 65 16.99 5.88 11.70
CA ASP A 65 17.43 5.45 13.03
C ASP A 65 18.38 4.25 13.00
N ILE A 66 18.26 3.37 11.99
CA ILE A 66 19.18 2.25 11.78
C ILE A 66 20.38 2.60 10.87
N GLY A 67 20.57 3.89 10.57
CA GLY A 67 21.72 4.40 9.82
C GLY A 67 21.65 4.20 8.30
N ILE A 68 20.45 3.94 7.76
CA ILE A 68 20.22 3.92 6.31
C ILE A 68 19.75 5.32 5.90
N GLU A 69 20.64 6.07 5.24
CA GLU A 69 20.25 7.34 4.60
C GLU A 69 19.49 7.03 3.30
N THR A 70 18.20 7.38 3.28
CA THR A 70 17.35 7.40 2.08
C THR A 70 17.06 8.82 1.64
#